data_AF-A0A959NSB2-F1
#
_entry.id   AF-A0A959NSB2-F1
#
_cell.length_a   1.000
_cell.length_b   1.000
_cell.length_c   1.000
_cell.angle_alpha   90.00
_cell.angle_beta   90.00
_cell.angle_gamma   90.00
#
_symmetry.space_group_name_H-M   'P 1'
#
loop_
_entity.id
_entity.type
_entity.pdbx_description
1 polymer ?
#
loop_
_entity_poly.entity_id
_entity_poly.type
_entity_poly.pdbx_seq_one_letter_code
_entity_poly.pdbx_strand_id
1 'polypeptide(L)'
;MKSSNLFWGFFFITFGALYLIARYTSFAIDWYAIWDLWPVIIILAGVAIILKGTFVKPVISVLMGIAIALLAFGFFNDMFDAFDGNHFDRRYSRDISENYYKLDYDKNIEHVNLKIEAGAGKFEIEKTTDNLVKGYSRGNIGNYNFTSNNSDSVQWINISMDDIDNDFFNTSFKNDFRLQLNDNPTWSFDINIGAAKSYFNLIPFKVENLVLNTGAANTKIKLGNKSD
;
A
#
# COMPACT_ATOMS: atom_id res chain seq x y z
N MET A 1 -20.41 31.75 38.43
CA MET A 1 -20.88 31.06 37.21
C MET A 1 -20.60 29.58 37.32
N LYS A 2 -21.49 28.68 36.88
CA LYS A 2 -21.20 27.24 36.87
C LYS A 2 -20.07 26.98 35.88
N SER A 3 -18.97 26.35 36.29
CA SER A 3 -17.81 26.17 35.40
C SER A 3 -18.11 25.26 34.19
N SER A 4 -19.15 24.42 34.29
CA SER A 4 -19.72 23.67 33.16
C SER A 4 -20.27 24.59 32.05
N ASN A 5 -20.93 25.70 32.41
CA ASN A 5 -21.45 26.63 31.42
C ASN A 5 -20.34 27.40 30.71
N LEU A 6 -19.23 27.69 31.42
CA LEU A 6 -18.05 28.31 30.83
C LEU A 6 -17.35 27.36 29.86
N PHE A 7 -17.21 26.08 30.23
CA PHE A 7 -16.66 25.05 29.36
C PHE A 7 -17.42 24.97 28.03
N TRP A 8 -18.74 24.75 28.08
CA TRP A 8 -19.55 24.63 26.87
C TRP A 8 -19.61 25.92 26.05
N GLY A 9 -19.69 27.07 26.70
CA GLY A 9 -19.69 28.36 26.00
C GLY A 9 -18.42 28.58 25.19
N PHE A 10 -17.25 28.40 25.81
CA PHE A 10 -15.98 28.56 25.11
C PHE A 10 -15.75 27.47 24.06
N PHE A 11 -16.16 26.23 24.33
CA PHE A 11 -16.10 25.16 23.34
C PHE A 11 -16.83 25.55 22.04
N PHE A 12 -18.10 25.94 22.12
CA PHE A 12 -18.88 26.29 20.92
C PHE A 12 -18.37 27.57 20.23
N ILE A 13 -17.93 28.57 21.01
CA ILE A 13 -17.36 29.80 20.45
C ILE A 13 -16.08 29.49 19.67
N THR A 14 -15.15 28.74 20.27
CA THR A 14 -13.88 28.37 19.62
C THR A 14 -14.12 27.49 18.41
N PHE A 15 -14.98 26.46 18.53
CA PHE A 15 -15.29 25.57 17.42
C PHE A 15 -15.92 26.32 16.23
N GLY A 16 -16.88 27.20 16.49
CA GLY A 16 -17.51 28.02 15.45
C GLY A 16 -16.53 29.01 14.81
N ALA A 17 -15.65 29.63 15.60
CA ALA A 17 -14.62 30.52 15.08
C ALA A 17 -13.62 29.78 14.18
N LEU A 18 -13.18 28.59 14.58
CA LEU A 18 -12.30 27.73 13.77
C LEU A 18 -12.96 27.33 12.46
N TYR A 19 -14.25 26.97 12.49
CA TYR A 19 -15.00 26.64 11.28
C TYR A 19 -15.07 27.82 10.29
N LEU A 20 -15.31 29.04 10.80
CA LEU A 20 -15.29 30.24 9.95
C LEU A 20 -13.90 30.51 9.37
N ILE A 21 -12.85 30.38 10.17
CA ILE A 21 -11.47 30.57 9.70
C ILE A 21 -11.13 29.54 8.62
N ALA A 22 -11.36 28.25 8.87
CA ALA A 22 -11.07 27.19 7.92
C ALA A 22 -11.83 27.36 6.60
N ARG A 23 -13.06 27.89 6.63
CA ARG A 23 -13.86 28.09 5.42
C ARG A 23 -13.52 29.35 4.63
N TYR A 24 -13.22 30.46 5.31
CA TYR A 24 -13.05 31.77 4.68
C TYR A 24 -11.60 32.21 4.51
N THR A 25 -10.65 31.48 5.09
CA THR A 25 -9.23 31.78 4.97
C THR A 25 -8.49 30.63 4.30
N SER A 26 -7.55 30.95 3.40
CA SER A 26 -6.73 29.97 2.69
C SER A 26 -5.50 29.53 3.51
N PHE A 27 -5.56 29.57 4.84
CA PHE A 27 -4.43 29.17 5.67
C PHE A 27 -4.32 27.63 5.68
N ALA A 28 -3.17 27.12 5.23
CA ALA A 28 -2.80 25.72 5.39
C ALA A 28 -2.36 25.49 6.85
N ILE A 29 -3.33 25.28 7.74
CA ILE A 29 -3.08 24.85 9.11
C ILE A 29 -2.78 23.34 9.07
N ASP A 30 -1.67 22.94 9.69
CA ASP A 30 -1.34 21.53 9.85
C ASP A 30 -2.17 20.94 11.00
N TRP A 31 -3.31 20.35 10.65
CA TRP A 31 -4.25 19.75 11.60
C TRP A 31 -3.65 18.56 12.35
N TYR A 32 -2.62 17.91 11.80
CA TYR A 32 -1.91 16.82 12.47
C TYR A 32 -1.20 17.30 13.72
N ALA A 33 -0.54 18.47 13.66
CA ALA A 33 0.13 19.07 14.81
C ALA A 33 -0.83 19.42 15.96
N ILE A 34 -2.13 19.58 15.66
CA ILE A 34 -3.16 19.85 16.69
C ILE A 34 -3.52 18.56 17.44
N TRP A 35 -3.41 17.39 16.82
CA TRP A 35 -3.67 16.11 17.48
C TRP A 35 -2.68 15.81 18.62
N ASP A 36 -1.43 16.25 18.47
CA ASP A 36 -0.37 16.12 19.49
C ASP A 36 -0.70 16.84 20.81
N LEU A 37 -1.73 17.68 20.84
CA LEU A 37 -2.19 18.40 22.03
C LEU A 37 -3.10 17.56 22.94
N TRP A 38 -3.45 16.31 22.60
CA TRP A 38 -4.26 15.44 23.46
C TRP A 38 -3.73 15.29 24.91
N PRO A 39 -2.41 15.26 25.20
CA PRO A 39 -1.91 15.15 26.57
C PRO A 39 -2.26 16.38 27.42
N VAL A 40 -2.46 17.54 26.79
CA VAL A 40 -2.84 18.78 27.47
C VAL A 40 -4.21 18.63 28.15
N ILE A 41 -5.16 17.90 27.53
CA ILE A 41 -6.46 17.60 28.16
C ILE A 41 -6.26 16.83 29.46
N ILE A 42 -5.38 15.84 29.47
CA ILE A 42 -5.13 15.00 30.65
C ILE A 42 -4.50 15.82 31.77
N ILE A 43 -3.54 16.68 31.42
CA ILE A 43 -2.92 17.60 32.38
C ILE A 43 -3.98 18.54 32.97
N LEU A 44 -4.80 19.17 32.13
CA LEU A 44 -5.87 20.07 32.57
C LEU A 44 -6.92 19.36 33.43
N ALA A 45 -7.28 18.11 33.09
CA ALA A 45 -8.19 17.29 33.89
C ALA A 45 -7.61 16.99 35.28
N GLY A 46 -6.34 16.59 35.36
CA GLY A 46 -5.64 16.35 36.62
C GLY A 46 -5.61 17.60 37.50
N VAL A 47 -5.23 18.74 36.92
CA VAL A 47 -5.19 20.04 37.62
C VAL A 47 -6.59 20.47 38.08
N ALA A 48 -7.64 20.23 37.28
CA ALA A 48 -9.03 20.52 37.64
C ALA A 48 -9.52 19.73 38.85
N ILE A 49 -9.10 18.47 38.99
CA ILE A 49 -9.46 17.60 40.11
C ILE A 49 -8.78 18.09 41.39
N ILE A 50 -7.48 18.40 41.32
CA ILE A 50 -6.68 18.87 42.47
C ILE A 50 -7.24 20.20 42.99
N LEU A 51 -7.56 21.13 42.09
CA LEU A 51 -7.97 22.50 42.44
C LEU A 51 -9.49 22.66 42.64
N LYS A 52 -10.20 21.56 42.93
CA LYS A 52 -11.64 21.56 43.13
C LYS A 52 -12.04 22.52 44.27
N GLY A 53 -12.86 23.51 43.95
CA GLY A 53 -13.37 24.50 44.92
C GLY A 53 -12.59 25.81 44.99
N THR A 54 -11.50 25.94 44.23
CA THR A 54 -10.73 27.19 44.13
C THR A 54 -11.28 28.13 43.06
N PHE A 55 -10.88 29.42 43.12
CA PHE A 55 -11.19 30.42 42.10
C PHE A 55 -10.53 30.15 40.73
N VAL A 56 -9.61 29.19 40.65
CA VAL A 56 -8.87 28.81 39.43
C VAL A 56 -9.68 27.84 38.56
N LYS A 57 -10.64 27.11 39.15
CA LYS A 57 -11.48 26.14 38.44
C LYS A 57 -12.19 26.69 37.19
N PRO A 58 -12.77 27.91 37.19
CA PRO A 58 -13.33 28.54 35.99
C PRO A 58 -12.30 28.71 34.87
N VAL A 59 -11.07 29.14 35.19
CA VAL A 59 -9.99 29.33 34.21
C VAL A 59 -9.63 28.01 33.54
N ILE A 60 -9.48 26.95 34.33
CA ILE A 60 -9.21 25.60 33.81
C ILE A 60 -10.35 25.11 32.92
N SER A 61 -11.59 25.44 33.29
CA SER A 61 -12.77 25.06 32.48
C SER A 61 -12.80 25.77 31.13
N VAL A 62 -12.35 27.03 31.06
CA VAL A 62 -12.20 27.78 29.81
C VAL A 62 -11.11 27.16 28.94
N LEU A 63 -9.92 26.92 29.50
CA LEU A 63 -8.80 26.29 28.79
C LEU A 63 -9.16 24.91 28.26
N MET A 64 -9.90 24.12 29.05
CA MET A 64 -10.39 22.81 28.66
C MET A 64 -11.38 22.90 27.48
N GLY A 65 -12.28 23.89 27.50
CA GLY A 65 -13.23 24.11 26.40
C GLY A 65 -12.51 24.46 25.09
N ILE A 66 -11.49 25.32 25.16
CA ILE A 66 -10.67 25.69 24.00
C ILE A 66 -9.88 24.48 23.48
N ALA A 67 -9.21 23.74 24.37
CA ALA A 67 -8.41 22.56 24.00
C ALA A 67 -9.27 21.47 23.33
N ILE A 68 -10.44 21.18 23.90
CA ILE A 68 -11.37 20.20 23.32
C ILE A 68 -11.95 20.70 22.00
N ALA A 69 -12.23 21.99 21.84
CA ALA A 69 -12.68 22.56 20.57
C ALA A 69 -11.62 22.43 19.48
N LEU A 70 -10.34 22.68 19.78
CA LEU A 70 -9.23 22.52 18.85
C LEU A 70 -9.08 21.07 18.39
N LEU A 71 -9.11 20.12 19.34
CA LEU A 71 -8.98 18.69 19.03
C LEU A 71 -10.20 18.13 18.28
N ALA A 72 -11.41 18.52 18.69
CA ALA A 72 -12.62 18.14 17.99
C ALA A 72 -12.65 18.71 16.56
N PHE A 73 -12.17 19.95 16.37
CA PHE A 73 -12.10 20.56 15.06
C PHE A 73 -11.03 19.91 14.18
N GLY A 74 -9.83 19.63 14.71
CA GLY A 74 -8.80 18.89 13.97
C GLY A 74 -9.30 17.53 13.49
N PHE A 75 -9.90 16.74 14.39
CA PHE A 75 -10.52 15.46 14.03
C PHE A 75 -11.66 15.61 13.01
N PHE A 76 -12.53 16.60 13.19
CA PHE A 76 -13.65 16.82 12.29
C PHE A 76 -13.16 17.27 10.91
N ASN A 77 -12.15 18.13 10.83
CA ASN A 77 -11.57 18.58 9.57
C ASN A 77 -10.84 17.44 8.85
N ASP A 78 -10.05 16.62 9.57
CA ASP A 78 -9.42 15.43 8.98
C ASP A 78 -10.45 14.42 8.48
N MET A 79 -11.54 14.20 9.23
CA MET A 79 -12.61 13.30 8.82
C MET A 79 -13.40 13.87 7.64
N PHE A 80 -13.67 15.18 7.60
CA PHE A 80 -14.39 15.80 6.48
C PHE A 80 -13.49 15.91 5.23
N ASP A 81 -12.21 16.20 5.35
CA ASP A 81 -11.25 16.15 4.24
C ASP A 81 -11.09 14.73 3.69
N ALA A 82 -11.16 13.72 4.57
CA ALA A 82 -11.21 12.31 4.17
C ALA A 82 -12.54 11.91 3.48
N PHE A 83 -13.65 12.64 3.71
CA PHE A 83 -14.97 12.35 3.14
C PHE A 83 -15.34 13.24 1.94
N ASP A 84 -14.82 14.46 1.83
CA ASP A 84 -15.15 15.46 0.79
C ASP A 84 -14.21 15.39 -0.42
N GLY A 85 -13.32 14.38 -0.47
CA GLY A 85 -12.60 13.96 -1.68
C GLY A 85 -11.67 15.00 -2.33
N ASN A 86 -11.45 16.16 -1.71
CA ASN A 86 -10.82 17.32 -2.35
C ASN A 86 -9.44 17.70 -1.80
N HIS A 87 -8.88 16.93 -0.86
CA HIS A 87 -7.49 17.09 -0.41
C HIS A 87 -6.68 15.79 -0.50
N PHE A 88 -6.65 15.19 -1.70
CA PHE A 88 -5.57 14.30 -2.13
C PHE A 88 -5.13 14.60 -3.57
N ASP A 89 -4.90 15.88 -3.88
CA ASP A 89 -4.01 16.26 -4.99
C ASP A 89 -2.55 16.37 -4.52
N ARG A 90 -2.15 15.56 -3.52
CA ARG A 90 -0.88 14.86 -3.71
C ARG A 90 -1.18 13.75 -4.70
N ARG A 91 -1.07 14.08 -5.99
CA ARG A 91 -0.51 13.11 -6.93
C ARG A 91 0.86 12.71 -6.39
N TYR A 92 0.89 11.80 -5.43
CA TYR A 92 1.72 10.63 -5.59
C TYR A 92 1.16 9.93 -6.83
N SER A 93 1.47 10.49 -8.01
CA SER A 93 1.81 9.64 -9.11
C SER A 93 2.96 8.82 -8.54
N ARG A 94 2.67 7.70 -7.88
CA ARG A 94 3.69 6.67 -7.74
C ARG A 94 4.05 6.39 -9.18
N ASP A 95 5.20 6.91 -9.59
CA ASP A 95 5.64 6.83 -10.96
C ASP A 95 5.50 5.38 -11.37
N ILE A 96 4.87 5.17 -12.52
CA ILE A 96 4.73 3.83 -13.04
C ILE A 96 6.15 3.38 -13.37
N SER A 97 6.72 2.55 -12.50
CA SER A 97 8.01 1.94 -12.71
C SER A 97 7.89 0.92 -13.83
N GLU A 98 8.85 0.96 -14.75
CA GLU A 98 8.99 -0.02 -15.81
C GLU A 98 10.36 -0.66 -15.67
N ASN A 99 10.38 -1.95 -15.34
CA ASN A 99 11.62 -2.69 -15.17
C ASN A 99 11.70 -3.82 -16.20
N TYR A 100 12.92 -4.03 -16.71
CA TYR A 100 13.23 -5.05 -17.69
C TYR A 100 14.27 -5.99 -17.11
N TYR A 101 14.02 -7.29 -17.25
CA TYR A 101 14.88 -8.35 -16.76
C TYR A 101 15.22 -9.28 -17.90
N LYS A 102 16.48 -9.71 -17.97
CA LYS A 102 16.99 -10.57 -19.01
C LYS A 102 18.00 -11.53 -18.42
N LEU A 103 17.81 -12.82 -18.66
CA LEU A 103 18.78 -13.86 -18.36
C LEU A 103 19.12 -14.59 -19.66
N ASP A 104 20.41 -14.63 -20.00
CA ASP A 104 20.88 -15.30 -21.21
C ASP A 104 20.76 -16.82 -21.08
N TYR A 105 20.50 -17.51 -22.20
CA TYR A 105 20.36 -18.96 -22.23
C TYR A 105 21.70 -19.62 -22.54
N ASP A 106 22.08 -20.59 -21.72
CA ASP A 106 23.15 -21.54 -22.00
C ASP A 106 22.52 -22.90 -22.34
N LYS A 107 23.03 -23.54 -23.40
CA LYS A 107 22.58 -24.87 -23.86
C LYS A 107 22.81 -25.97 -22.83
N ASN A 108 23.71 -25.76 -21.88
CA ASN A 108 23.94 -26.69 -20.76
C ASN A 108 22.78 -26.70 -19.74
N ILE A 109 21.87 -25.72 -19.82
CA ILE A 109 20.69 -25.64 -18.96
C ILE A 109 19.60 -26.53 -19.56
N GLU A 110 19.37 -27.66 -18.91
CA GLU A 110 18.36 -28.66 -19.29
C GLU A 110 17.07 -28.49 -18.49
N HIS A 111 17.17 -28.11 -17.21
CA HIS A 111 16.05 -27.95 -16.30
C HIS A 111 16.03 -26.54 -15.69
N VAL A 112 14.83 -26.01 -15.49
CA VAL A 112 14.63 -24.69 -14.88
C VAL A 112 13.55 -24.77 -13.80
N ASN A 113 13.91 -24.35 -12.59
CA ASN A 113 12.98 -24.13 -11.51
C ASN A 113 12.66 -22.64 -11.42
N LEU A 114 11.46 -22.27 -11.82
CA LEU A 114 10.98 -20.89 -11.77
C LEU A 114 10.01 -20.71 -10.61
N LYS A 115 10.44 -19.94 -9.62
CA LYS A 115 9.62 -19.52 -8.50
C LYS A 115 9.19 -18.06 -8.69
N ILE A 116 7.89 -17.81 -8.54
CA ILE A 116 7.31 -16.46 -8.59
C ILE A 116 6.53 -16.23 -7.29
N GLU A 117 6.87 -15.17 -6.58
CA GLU A 117 6.16 -14.73 -5.37
C GLU A 117 5.72 -13.28 -5.57
N ALA A 118 4.42 -13.06 -5.67
CA ALA A 118 3.88 -11.72 -5.86
C ALA A 118 2.52 -11.53 -5.19
N GLY A 119 2.21 -10.29 -4.81
CA GLY A 119 0.95 -9.94 -4.17
C GLY A 119 -0.22 -9.87 -5.18
N ALA A 120 -0.69 -8.65 -5.45
CA ALA A 120 -1.82 -8.43 -6.33
C ALA A 120 -1.38 -7.90 -7.70
N GLY A 121 -2.10 -8.28 -8.76
CA GLY A 121 -1.80 -7.77 -10.10
C GLY A 121 -2.27 -8.63 -11.27
N LYS A 122 -1.70 -8.35 -12.44
CA LYS A 122 -1.90 -9.08 -13.69
C LYS A 122 -0.61 -9.80 -14.06
N PHE A 123 -0.67 -11.09 -14.29
CA PHE A 123 0.50 -11.92 -14.57
C PHE A 123 0.33 -12.68 -15.89
N GLU A 124 1.29 -12.58 -16.80
CA GLU A 124 1.19 -13.19 -18.13
C GLU A 124 2.46 -13.93 -18.54
N ILE A 125 2.31 -15.15 -19.04
CA ILE A 125 3.32 -15.91 -19.78
C ILE A 125 2.70 -16.24 -21.12
N GLU A 126 3.15 -15.60 -22.21
CA GLU A 126 2.51 -15.78 -23.53
C GLU A 126 3.48 -16.08 -24.66
N LYS A 127 4.74 -15.62 -24.56
CA LYS A 127 5.69 -15.63 -25.67
C LYS A 127 6.92 -16.45 -25.34
N THR A 128 7.51 -17.04 -26.37
CA THR A 128 8.84 -17.64 -26.30
C THR A 128 9.92 -16.58 -26.56
N THR A 129 11.16 -16.86 -26.17
CA THR A 129 12.32 -16.00 -26.48
C THR A 129 13.60 -16.84 -26.55
N ASP A 130 14.61 -16.34 -27.28
CA ASP A 130 15.94 -16.98 -27.35
C ASP A 130 16.74 -16.89 -26.04
N ASN A 131 16.35 -15.96 -25.15
CA ASN A 131 16.90 -15.85 -23.81
C ASN A 131 16.28 -16.89 -22.89
N LEU A 132 16.92 -17.17 -21.75
CA LEU A 132 16.35 -18.11 -20.78
C LEU A 132 15.05 -17.54 -20.21
N VAL A 133 15.11 -16.26 -19.79
CA VAL A 133 13.97 -15.48 -19.33
C VAL A 133 14.10 -14.03 -19.82
N LYS A 134 12.99 -13.45 -20.28
CA LYS A 134 12.78 -12.01 -20.35
C LYS A 134 11.57 -11.63 -19.52
N GLY A 135 11.77 -10.72 -18.56
CA GLY A 135 10.71 -10.16 -17.74
C GLY A 135 10.48 -8.69 -18.05
N TYR A 136 9.23 -8.28 -18.03
CA TYR A 136 8.82 -6.88 -18.05
C TYR A 136 7.79 -6.67 -16.94
N SER A 137 8.09 -5.75 -16.02
CA SER A 137 7.15 -5.34 -14.98
C SER A 137 6.78 -3.88 -15.18
N ARG A 138 5.50 -3.57 -15.11
CA ARG A 138 4.98 -2.20 -15.15
C ARG A 138 4.01 -1.99 -13.99
N GLY A 139 4.34 -1.08 -13.07
CA GLY A 139 3.45 -0.86 -11.94
C GLY A 139 3.92 0.18 -10.94
N ASN A 140 3.05 0.40 -9.96
CA ASN A 140 3.23 1.38 -8.90
C ASN A 140 3.12 0.74 -7.50
N ILE A 141 3.32 -0.57 -7.41
CA ILE A 141 3.08 -1.35 -6.18
C ILE A 141 4.38 -1.71 -5.46
N GLY A 142 5.46 -1.91 -6.21
CA GLY A 142 6.74 -2.37 -5.70
C GLY A 142 7.63 -2.84 -6.84
N ASN A 143 8.92 -3.00 -6.54
CA ASN A 143 9.88 -3.57 -7.48
C ASN A 143 9.85 -5.10 -7.41
N TYR A 144 10.45 -5.73 -8.41
CA TYR A 144 10.64 -7.17 -8.42
C TYR A 144 12.13 -7.48 -8.28
N ASN A 145 12.46 -8.29 -7.29
CA ASN A 145 13.80 -8.85 -7.16
C ASN A 145 13.91 -10.12 -8.00
N PHE A 146 14.95 -10.16 -8.81
CA PHE A 146 15.29 -11.32 -9.62
C PHE A 146 16.61 -11.89 -9.12
N THR A 147 16.54 -13.14 -8.67
CA THR A 147 17.72 -13.89 -8.26
C THR A 147 17.80 -15.15 -9.09
N SER A 148 19.02 -15.50 -9.50
CA SER A 148 19.27 -16.70 -10.26
C SER A 148 20.55 -17.37 -9.77
N ASN A 149 20.50 -18.68 -9.68
CA ASN A 149 21.64 -19.51 -9.35
C ASN A 149 21.63 -20.75 -10.23
N ASN A 150 22.83 -21.13 -10.67
CA ASN A 150 23.04 -22.30 -11.50
C ASN A 150 23.68 -23.39 -10.64
N SER A 151 23.21 -24.63 -10.79
CA SER A 151 23.88 -25.83 -10.29
C SER A 151 23.78 -26.90 -11.35
N ASP A 152 24.93 -27.29 -11.92
CA ASP A 152 25.04 -28.28 -13.00
C ASP A 152 24.17 -27.92 -14.22
N SER A 153 23.19 -28.76 -14.58
CA SER A 153 22.24 -28.52 -15.68
C SER A 153 20.92 -27.88 -15.23
N VAL A 154 20.82 -27.49 -13.94
CA VAL A 154 19.61 -26.93 -13.33
C VAL A 154 19.79 -25.44 -13.06
N GLN A 155 18.92 -24.62 -13.64
CA GLN A 155 18.81 -23.20 -13.34
C GLN A 155 17.68 -22.96 -12.34
N TRP A 156 17.99 -22.31 -11.22
CA TRP A 156 17.01 -21.81 -10.27
C TRP A 156 16.81 -20.32 -10.50
N ILE A 157 15.56 -19.89 -10.56
CA ILE A 157 15.16 -18.51 -10.77
C ILE A 157 14.07 -18.19 -9.76
N ASN A 158 14.31 -17.19 -8.91
CA ASN A 158 13.32 -16.67 -7.98
C ASN A 158 13.01 -15.21 -8.31
N ILE A 159 11.73 -14.95 -8.54
CA ILE A 159 11.17 -13.64 -8.85
C ILE A 159 10.21 -13.27 -7.72
N SER A 160 10.63 -12.38 -6.83
CA SER A 160 9.86 -11.97 -5.66
C SER A 160 9.56 -10.48 -5.71
N MET A 161 8.30 -10.11 -5.50
CA MET A 161 7.94 -8.70 -5.31
C MET A 161 8.39 -8.22 -3.93
N ASP A 162 8.97 -7.02 -3.87
CA ASP A 162 9.28 -6.36 -2.60
C ASP A 162 8.01 -6.07 -1.79
N ASP A 163 8.18 -5.92 -0.47
CA ASP A 163 7.10 -5.54 0.43
C ASP A 163 6.41 -4.26 -0.04
N ILE A 164 5.08 -4.33 -0.07
CA ILE A 164 4.21 -3.26 -0.53
C ILE A 164 4.03 -2.28 0.61
N ASP A 165 4.30 -1.00 0.35
CA ASP A 165 4.12 0.06 1.34
C ASP A 165 2.63 0.20 1.75
N ASN A 166 2.37 0.59 3.00
CA ASN A 166 1.03 0.53 3.62
C ASN A 166 -0.03 1.45 2.97
N ASP A 167 0.37 2.36 2.09
CA ASP A 167 -0.50 3.27 1.32
C ASP A 167 -1.29 2.58 0.18
N PHE A 168 -1.27 1.25 0.10
CA PHE A 168 -1.92 0.46 -0.95
C PHE A 168 -3.45 0.65 -1.04
N PHE A 169 -4.11 0.98 0.07
CA PHE A 169 -5.57 1.07 0.13
C PHE A 169 -6.15 2.39 -0.40
N ASN A 170 -5.35 3.44 -0.55
CA ASN A 170 -5.84 4.78 -0.84
C ASN A 170 -5.58 5.27 -2.29
N THR A 171 -5.08 4.39 -3.18
CA THR A 171 -4.75 4.76 -4.58
C THR A 171 -5.07 3.65 -5.58
N SER A 172 -5.25 4.02 -6.85
CA SER A 172 -5.36 3.03 -7.92
C SER A 172 -4.04 2.30 -8.09
N PHE A 173 -4.01 1.01 -7.77
CA PHE A 173 -2.83 0.18 -7.93
C PHE A 173 -2.79 -0.50 -9.30
N LYS A 174 -1.61 -0.56 -9.91
CA LYS A 174 -1.33 -1.28 -11.15
C LYS A 174 -0.06 -2.09 -10.96
N ASN A 175 -0.14 -3.36 -11.31
CA ASN A 175 0.99 -4.26 -11.38
C ASN A 175 0.74 -5.23 -12.53
N ASP A 176 1.43 -5.02 -13.64
CA ASP A 176 1.42 -5.87 -14.82
C ASP A 176 2.80 -6.50 -14.96
N PHE A 177 2.84 -7.82 -14.84
CA PHE A 177 4.06 -8.59 -14.93
C PHE A 177 3.96 -9.57 -16.09
N ARG A 178 4.90 -9.47 -17.04
CA ARG A 178 4.94 -10.30 -18.24
C ARG A 178 6.26 -11.01 -18.35
N LEU A 179 6.19 -12.30 -18.63
CA LEU A 179 7.34 -13.17 -18.85
C LEU A 179 7.31 -13.75 -20.26
N GLN A 180 8.51 -13.86 -20.81
CA GLN A 180 8.81 -14.65 -21.99
C GLN A 180 9.91 -15.63 -21.61
N LEU A 181 9.74 -16.89 -22.00
CA LEU A 181 10.60 -17.99 -21.56
C LEU A 181 11.22 -18.71 -22.75
N ASN A 182 12.35 -19.36 -22.56
CA ASN A 182 12.92 -20.26 -23.56
C ASN A 182 12.13 -21.56 -23.66
N ASP A 183 11.94 -22.10 -24.85
CA ASP A 183 11.23 -23.36 -25.09
C ASP A 183 12.14 -24.60 -25.20
N ASN A 184 13.45 -24.44 -25.11
CA ASN A 184 14.41 -25.54 -25.12
C ASN A 184 14.53 -26.30 -23.80
N PRO A 185 14.63 -25.69 -22.61
CA PRO A 185 14.74 -26.43 -21.36
C PRO A 185 13.37 -26.96 -20.88
N THR A 186 13.42 -27.86 -19.91
CA THR A 186 12.26 -28.36 -19.16
C THR A 186 11.99 -27.48 -17.95
N TRP A 187 10.74 -27.06 -17.76
CA TRP A 187 10.33 -26.09 -16.75
C TRP A 187 9.52 -26.73 -15.62
N SER A 188 9.91 -26.40 -14.39
CA SER A 188 9.10 -26.58 -13.18
C SER A 188 8.71 -25.19 -12.65
N PHE A 189 7.41 -24.97 -12.46
CA PHE A 189 6.84 -23.70 -12.03
C PHE A 189 6.29 -23.80 -10.60
N ASP A 190 6.70 -22.86 -9.74
CA ASP A 190 6.10 -22.62 -8.42
C ASP A 190 5.65 -21.16 -8.36
N ILE A 191 4.34 -20.94 -8.49
CA ILE A 191 3.74 -19.61 -8.63
C ILE A 191 2.84 -19.34 -7.44
N ASN A 192 3.23 -18.38 -6.61
CA ASN A 192 2.49 -17.90 -5.45
C ASN A 192 2.05 -16.46 -5.74
N ILE A 193 0.76 -16.28 -6.08
CA ILE A 193 0.17 -14.98 -6.39
C ILE A 193 -1.04 -14.70 -5.50
N GLY A 194 -1.10 -13.53 -4.86
CA GLY A 194 -2.19 -13.17 -3.96
C GLY A 194 -3.55 -12.97 -4.66
N ALA A 195 -3.87 -11.72 -4.99
CA ALA A 195 -5.13 -11.33 -5.62
C ALA A 195 -4.91 -10.89 -7.07
N ALA A 196 -5.19 -11.78 -8.03
CA ALA A 196 -4.63 -11.61 -9.37
C ALA A 196 -5.51 -12.08 -10.52
N LYS A 197 -5.30 -11.48 -11.69
CA LYS A 197 -5.72 -12.06 -12.97
C LYS A 197 -4.50 -12.60 -13.68
N SER A 198 -4.49 -13.90 -14.00
CA SER A 198 -3.32 -14.53 -14.61
C SER A 198 -3.67 -15.27 -15.90
N TYR A 199 -2.76 -15.19 -16.86
CA TYR A 199 -2.84 -15.94 -18.12
C TYR A 199 -1.50 -16.60 -18.43
N PHE A 200 -1.47 -17.93 -18.33
CA PHE A 200 -0.26 -18.71 -18.58
C PHE A 200 -0.49 -19.62 -19.78
N ASN A 201 0.04 -19.20 -20.94
CA ASN A 201 0.08 -20.02 -22.14
C ASN A 201 1.37 -20.85 -22.14
N LEU A 202 1.27 -22.05 -21.60
CA LEU A 202 2.40 -22.96 -21.44
C LEU A 202 2.50 -24.04 -22.54
N ILE A 203 1.63 -23.96 -23.56
CA ILE A 203 1.65 -24.87 -24.71
C ILE A 203 3.04 -25.05 -25.35
N PRO A 204 3.85 -23.99 -25.57
CA PRO A 204 5.12 -24.15 -26.27
C PRO A 204 6.24 -24.74 -25.40
N PHE A 205 6.05 -24.93 -24.09
CA PHE A 205 7.12 -25.34 -23.17
C PHE A 205 6.99 -26.80 -22.74
N LYS A 206 8.13 -27.42 -22.42
CA LYS A 206 8.19 -28.71 -21.73
C LYS A 206 7.94 -28.46 -20.24
N VAL A 207 6.74 -28.77 -19.74
CA VAL A 207 6.33 -28.51 -18.36
C VAL A 207 6.39 -29.80 -17.55
N GLU A 208 7.33 -29.88 -16.62
CA GLU A 208 7.48 -31.03 -15.71
C GLU A 208 6.54 -30.91 -14.52
N ASN A 209 6.54 -29.75 -13.86
CA ASN A 209 5.66 -29.47 -12.72
C ASN A 209 5.05 -28.06 -12.82
N LEU A 210 3.82 -27.91 -12.35
CA LEU A 210 3.16 -26.63 -12.19
C LEU A 210 2.40 -26.60 -10.87
N VAL A 211 2.92 -25.82 -9.92
CA VAL A 211 2.27 -25.48 -8.67
C VAL A 211 1.80 -24.03 -8.77
N LEU A 212 0.51 -23.81 -8.52
CA LEU A 212 -0.09 -22.48 -8.51
C LEU A 212 -0.91 -22.30 -7.23
N ASN A 213 -0.43 -21.43 -6.35
CA ASN A 213 -1.13 -21.01 -5.15
C ASN A 213 -1.68 -19.61 -5.35
N THR A 214 -3.01 -19.47 -5.21
CA THR A 214 -3.67 -18.18 -5.34
C THR A 214 -4.64 -17.88 -4.21
N GLY A 215 -4.75 -16.61 -3.81
CA GLY A 215 -5.78 -16.14 -2.90
C GLY A 215 -7.12 -15.90 -3.61
N ALA A 216 -7.35 -14.66 -4.06
CA ALA A 216 -8.56 -14.27 -4.79
C ALA A 216 -8.21 -13.99 -6.26
N ALA A 217 -8.40 -14.97 -7.15
CA ALA A 217 -7.86 -14.88 -8.51
C ALA A 217 -8.82 -15.33 -9.63
N ASN A 218 -8.54 -14.85 -10.83
CA ASN A 218 -9.07 -15.36 -12.09
C ASN A 218 -7.89 -15.81 -12.97
N THR A 219 -7.68 -17.12 -13.03
CA THR A 219 -6.52 -17.73 -13.67
C THR A 219 -6.97 -18.51 -14.91
N LYS A 220 -6.29 -18.29 -16.04
CA LYS A 220 -6.43 -19.11 -17.24
C LYS A 220 -5.09 -19.72 -17.63
N ILE A 221 -5.03 -21.05 -17.63
CA ILE A 221 -3.83 -21.82 -17.96
C ILE A 221 -4.09 -22.62 -19.23
N LYS A 222 -3.10 -22.68 -20.13
CA LYS A 222 -3.09 -23.59 -21.27
C LYS A 222 -1.84 -24.45 -21.18
N LEU A 223 -2.00 -25.75 -21.08
CA LEU A 223 -0.90 -26.71 -21.07
C LEU A 223 -0.82 -27.43 -22.42
N GLY A 224 0.40 -27.66 -22.88
CA GLY A 224 0.68 -28.46 -24.08
C GLY A 224 1.04 -29.89 -23.71
N ASN A 225 1.44 -30.67 -24.72
CA ASN A 225 1.83 -32.08 -24.61
C ASN A 225 3.32 -32.28 -24.93
N LYS A 226 4.17 -31.29 -24.66
CA LYS A 226 5.61 -31.38 -24.93
C LYS A 226 6.40 -32.11 -23.84
N SER A 227 5.80 -32.35 -22.67
CA SER A 227 6.34 -33.25 -21.65
C SER A 227 5.69 -34.63 -21.80
N ASP A 228 6.51 -35.67 -21.73
CA ASP A 228 6.06 -37.07 -21.64
C ASP A 228 5.66 -37.45 -20.21
#